data_AF-A0A7J8TSN2-F1
#
_entry.id   AF-A0A7J8TSN2-F1
#
_cell.length_a   1.000
_cell.length_b   1.000
_cell.length_c   1.000
_cell.angle_alpha   90.00
_cell.angle_beta   90.00
_cell.angle_gamma   90.00
#
_symmetry.space_group_name_H-M   'P 1'
#
loop_
_entity.id
_entity.type
_entity.pdbx_description
1 polymer ?
#
loop_
_entity_poly.entity_id
_entity_poly.type
_entity_poly.pdbx_seq_one_letter_code
_entity_poly.pdbx_strand_id
1 'polypeptide(L)' 'MGPVTADGDKICESRSNAFKGLCLRDNNCDIACKTEGFPNGGCKGFIRKCVCTKPC' A
#
# COMPACT_ATOMS: atom_id res chain seq x y z
N MET A 1 -22.03 -18.16 -1.30
CA MET A 1 -21.09 -17.45 -2.20
C MET A 1 -19.69 -17.65 -1.63
N GLY A 2 -18.82 -18.40 -2.33
CA GLY A 2 -17.44 -18.63 -1.88
C GLY A 2 -16.59 -17.37 -2.07
N PRO A 3 -15.55 -17.14 -1.25
CA PRO A 3 -14.63 -16.04 -1.48
C PRO A 3 -13.78 -16.36 -2.71
N VAL A 4 -13.62 -15.36 -3.54
CA VAL A 4 -13.00 -15.43 -4.86
C VAL A 4 -11.54 -15.88 -4.71
N THR A 5 -11.16 -16.98 -5.36
CA THR A 5 -9.76 -17.27 -5.66
C THR A 5 -9.36 -16.40 -6.84
N ALA A 6 -8.77 -15.24 -6.56
CA ALA A 6 -7.98 -14.51 -7.53
C ALA A 6 -6.56 -15.10 -7.49
N ASP A 7 -6.31 -16.09 -8.35
CA ASP A 7 -4.97 -16.40 -8.82
C ASP A 7 -4.57 -15.29 -9.80
N GLY A 8 -4.18 -14.16 -9.23
CA GLY A 8 -3.56 -13.04 -9.91
C GLY A 8 -2.58 -12.51 -8.88
N ASP A 9 -1.29 -12.45 -9.23
CA ASP A 9 -0.13 -12.11 -8.39
C ASP A 9 -0.54 -11.59 -7.01
N LYS A 10 -0.44 -12.42 -5.97
CA LYS A 10 -1.01 -12.07 -4.66
C LYS A 10 -0.39 -10.75 -4.24
N ILE A 11 -1.19 -9.71 -4.03
CA ILE A 11 -0.63 -8.44 -3.59
C ILE A 11 -0.66 -8.41 -2.07
N CYS A 12 0.53 -8.39 -1.47
CA CYS A 12 0.71 -8.19 -0.05
C CYS A 12 0.69 -6.69 0.25
N GLU A 13 -0.12 -6.31 1.24
CA GLU A 13 -0.24 -4.93 1.72
C GLU A 13 0.49 -4.76 3.05
N SER A 14 1.28 -3.71 3.19
CA SER A 14 1.96 -3.34 4.44
C SER A 14 1.81 -1.84 4.69
N ARG A 15 1.66 -1.43 5.94
CA ARG A 15 1.71 0.01 6.26
C ARG A 15 3.14 0.52 6.12
N SER A 16 3.30 1.71 5.56
CA SER A 16 4.60 2.39 5.56
C SER A 16 5.01 2.73 6.99
N ASN A 17 6.27 2.47 7.32
CA ASN A 17 6.87 2.86 8.60
C ASN A 17 7.43 4.28 8.58
N ALA A 18 7.87 4.76 7.41
CA ALA A 18 8.41 6.09 7.19
C ALA A 18 7.30 7.15 7.13
N PHE A 19 6.11 6.80 6.63
CA PHE A 19 5.02 7.74 6.46
C PHE A 19 4.23 7.94 7.76
N LYS A 20 4.42 9.10 8.40
CA LYS A 20 3.72 9.50 9.62
C LYS A 20 2.61 10.51 9.29
N GLY A 21 1.41 10.26 9.81
CA GLY A 21 0.27 11.17 9.70
C GLY A 21 -0.71 10.80 8.58
N LEU A 22 -1.53 11.78 8.19
CA LEU A 22 -2.58 11.61 7.18
C LEU A 22 -1.99 11.62 5.78
N CYS A 23 -2.35 10.62 4.98
CA CYS A 23 -1.95 10.48 3.60
C CYS A 23 -2.81 11.42 2.74
N LEU A 24 -2.24 12.57 2.39
CA LEU A 24 -2.93 13.59 1.59
C LEU A 24 -2.73 13.41 0.09
N ARG A 25 -1.62 12.78 -0.30
CA ARG A 25 -1.22 12.57 -1.70
C ARG A 25 -0.64 11.18 -1.87
N ASP A 26 -1.22 10.40 -2.77
CA ASP A 26 -0.77 9.04 -3.09
C ASP A 26 0.68 9.02 -3.57
N ASN A 27 1.10 9.99 -4.40
CA ASN A 27 2.48 10.09 -4.87
C ASN A 27 3.52 10.16 -3.75
N ASN A 28 3.21 10.85 -2.64
CA ASN A 28 4.14 10.91 -1.51
C ASN A 28 4.22 9.57 -0.78
N CYS A 29 3.10 8.85 -0.71
CA CYS A 29 3.07 7.51 -0.15
C CYS A 29 3.82 6.51 -1.04
N ASP A 30 3.61 6.56 -2.35
CA ASP A 30 4.30 5.72 -3.32
C ASP A 30 5.82 5.91 -3.28
N ILE A 31 6.30 7.16 -3.23
CA ILE A 31 7.72 7.48 -3.05
C ILE A 31 8.25 6.90 -1.73
N ALA A 32 7.52 7.07 -0.63
CA ALA A 32 7.92 6.50 0.67
C ALA A 32 7.99 4.96 0.62
N CYS A 33 6.99 4.31 0.03
CA CYS A 33 6.97 2.86 -0.15
C CYS A 33 8.13 2.36 -1.03
N LYS A 34 8.48 3.09 -2.09
CA LYS A 34 9.67 2.80 -2.91
C LYS A 34 10.97 2.93 -2.13
N THR A 35 11.10 3.92 -1.24
CA THR A 35 12.26 4.01 -0.35
C THR A 35 12.32 2.90 0.70
N GLU A 36 11.19 2.28 1.02
CA GLU A 36 11.10 1.11 1.91
C GLU A 36 11.30 -0.23 1.17
N GLY A 37 11.49 -0.22 -0.15
CA GLY A 37 11.68 -1.42 -0.97
C GLY A 37 10.38 -2.07 -1.47
N PHE A 38 9.26 -1.37 -1.37
CA PHE A 38 8.00 -1.77 -2.01
C PHE A 38 7.91 -1.18 -3.42
N PRO A 39 7.39 -1.94 -4.40
CA PRO A 39 7.30 -1.45 -5.78
C PRO A 39 6.24 -0.35 -5.93
N ASN A 40 5.18 -0.38 -5.13
CA ASN A 40 4.05 0.55 -5.20
C ASN A 40 3.51 0.91 -3.81
N GLY A 41 2.80 2.03 -3.72
CA GLY A 41 2.02 2.39 -2.54
C GLY A 41 0.94 3.44 -2.80
N GLY A 42 0.00 3.56 -1.87
CA GLY A 42 -1.09 4.53 -1.98
C GLY A 42 -1.79 4.82 -0.65
N CYS A 43 -2.56 5.90 -0.62
CA CYS A 43 -3.38 6.29 0.50
C CYS A 43 -4.64 5.41 0.56
N LYS A 44 -4.80 4.63 1.64
CA LYS A 44 -5.96 3.75 1.84
C LYS A 44 -6.74 4.10 3.11
N GLY A 45 -8.05 3.87 3.03
CA GLY A 45 -8.99 3.95 4.15
C GLY A 45 -9.45 5.36 4.52
N PHE A 46 -10.41 5.43 5.44
CA PHE A 46 -11.04 6.68 5.87
C PHE A 46 -10.08 7.64 6.59
N ILE A 47 -9.15 7.08 7.38
CA ILE A 47 -8.09 7.84 8.08
C ILE A 47 -6.95 8.20 7.10
N ARG A 48 -7.06 7.82 5.82
CA ARG A 48 -6.04 7.94 4.77
C ARG A 48 -4.66 7.55 5.30
N LYS A 49 -4.42 6.27 5.57
CA LYS A 49 -3.06 5.80 5.92
C LYS A 49 -2.31 5.43 4.65
N CYS A 50 -1.00 5.66 4.64
CA CYS A 50 -0.15 5.18 3.56
C CYS A 50 0.02 3.66 3.67
N VAL A 51 -0.32 2.95 2.59
CA VAL A 51 -0.22 1.49 2.47
C VAL A 51 0.63 1.16 1.26
N CYS A 52 1.71 0.43 1.48
CA CYS A 52 2.59 -0.10 0.47
C CYS A 52 2.10 -1.47 0.00
N THR A 53 2.26 -1.75 -1.29
CA THR A 53 1.81 -2.98 -1.92
C THR A 53 2.95 -3.62 -2.67
N LYS A 54 3.11 -4.93 -2.54
CA LYS A 54 4.10 -5.71 -3.31
C LYS A 54 3.50 -7.04 -3.76
N PRO A 55 3.97 -7.59 -4.89
CA PRO A 55 3.71 -8.98 -5.21
C PRO A 55 4.25 -9.91 -4.12
N CYS A 56 3.48 -10.94 -3.86
CA CYS A 56 3.77 -12.16 -3.11
C CYS A 56 3.12 -13.35 -3.86
#